data_AF-A0A522AEW6-F1
#
_entry.id   AF-A0A522AEW6-F1
#
_cell.length_a   1.000
_cell.length_b   1.000
_cell.length_c   1.000
_cell.angle_alpha   90.00
_cell.angle_beta   90.00
_cell.angle_gamma   90.00
#
_symmetry.space_group_name_H-M   'P 1'
#
loop_
_entity.id
_entity.type
_entity.pdbx_description
1 polymer ?
#
loop_
_entity_poly.entity_id
_entity_poly.type
_entity_poly.pdbx_seq_one_letter_code
_entity_poly.pdbx_strand_id
1 'polypeptide(L)'
;MLQFKKFLAAMLTSLPLLAGAQSLDQVVSSASADLQKATVELTAARAEVEAARLPLARKVSELEQSLLNRRAELAKLQRFQENQLVELNALKTEAKRLSDAVKYTDSLITEYARAFRSRLNFVEEPRYAAMLDAVDKAGGSADLSAADKFAQRAVLLTKALERAESAQGGEIIEAKALDKKGLVQSGKVALIGPVAMFASASGGAAGLLQQELNKPDPTIAVLDKSLEEASRKLV
;
A
#
# COMPACT_ATOMS: atom_id res chain seq x y z
N MET A 1 -32.27 -10.30 48.03
CA MET A 1 -33.14 -11.48 47.89
C MET A 1 -32.63 -12.56 48.85
N LEU A 2 -33.52 -13.37 49.44
CA LEU A 2 -33.34 -14.36 50.53
C LEU A 2 -33.33 -13.77 51.96
N GLN A 3 -34.49 -13.70 52.64
CA GLN A 3 -35.22 -14.77 53.35
C GLN A 3 -34.56 -15.14 54.69
N PHE A 4 -35.09 -14.63 55.80
CA PHE A 4 -35.19 -15.44 57.01
C PHE A 4 -36.49 -15.13 57.75
N LYS A 5 -37.23 -16.20 58.00
CA LYS A 5 -38.63 -16.26 58.39
C LYS A 5 -38.67 -16.93 59.76
N LYS A 6 -39.57 -16.42 60.61
CA LYS A 6 -40.26 -17.09 61.74
C LYS A 6 -39.46 -17.22 63.04
N PHE A 7 -39.82 -16.47 64.07
CA PHE A 7 -40.92 -16.72 65.03
C PHE A 7 -40.79 -18.08 65.73
N LEU A 8 -40.21 -18.05 66.93
CA LEU A 8 -40.40 -19.06 67.97
C LEU A 8 -40.98 -18.33 69.19
N ALA A 9 -42.26 -18.54 69.45
CA ALA A 9 -42.93 -18.09 70.67
C ALA A 9 -43.81 -19.24 71.18
N ALA A 10 -43.33 -19.88 72.24
CA ALA A 10 -44.05 -20.72 73.18
C ALA A 10 -43.30 -20.54 74.52
N MET A 11 -43.85 -20.47 75.72
CA MET A 11 -45.20 -20.37 76.28
C MET A 11 -44.95 -20.45 77.80
N LEU A 12 -45.49 -19.52 78.62
CA LEU A 12 -45.73 -19.63 80.09
C LEU A 12 -44.48 -19.91 80.99
N THR A 13 -44.32 -19.47 82.24
CA THR A 13 -45.12 -18.90 83.33
C THR A 13 -44.11 -18.44 84.39
N SER A 14 -44.33 -17.28 85.02
CA SER A 14 -44.37 -17.13 86.50
C SER A 14 -44.28 -15.65 86.87
N LEU A 15 -45.36 -15.17 87.49
CA LEU A 15 -45.42 -13.91 88.22
C LEU A 15 -44.61 -14.06 89.51
N PRO A 16 -43.95 -12.98 89.96
CA PRO A 16 -44.28 -12.53 91.31
C PRO A 16 -44.86 -11.12 91.25
N LEU A 17 -46.02 -10.99 91.88
CA LEU A 17 -46.64 -9.74 92.26
C LEU A 17 -45.76 -9.11 93.37
N LEU A 18 -45.24 -7.90 93.14
CA LEU A 18 -45.06 -6.78 94.08
C LEU A 18 -43.90 -5.87 93.61
N ALA A 19 -44.24 -4.78 92.93
CA ALA A 19 -43.58 -3.48 93.05
C ALA A 19 -44.30 -2.48 92.13
N GLY A 20 -44.94 -1.46 92.72
CA GLY A 20 -45.33 -0.22 92.06
C GLY A 20 -46.28 -0.36 90.86
N ALA A 21 -47.57 -0.14 91.11
CA ALA A 21 -48.44 0.41 90.09
C ALA A 21 -47.78 1.68 89.53
N GLN A 22 -47.13 1.58 88.37
CA GLN A 22 -47.15 2.68 87.43
C GLN A 22 -48.64 2.92 87.22
N SER A 23 -49.14 4.08 87.66
CA SER A 23 -50.55 4.39 87.49
C SER A 23 -50.91 4.21 86.01
N LEU A 24 -52.10 3.70 85.71
CA LEU A 24 -52.61 3.69 84.33
C LEU A 24 -52.45 5.07 83.68
N ASP A 25 -52.57 6.14 84.47
CA ASP A 25 -52.25 7.52 84.07
C ASP A 25 -50.78 7.75 83.70
N GLN A 26 -49.79 7.16 84.37
CA GLN A 26 -48.37 7.25 83.99
C GLN A 26 -48.07 6.50 82.70
N VAL A 27 -48.68 5.34 82.46
CA VAL A 27 -48.53 4.58 81.21
C VAL A 27 -49.23 5.28 80.04
N VAL A 28 -50.41 5.86 80.28
CA VAL A 28 -51.13 6.67 79.28
C VAL A 28 -50.36 7.96 78.98
N SER A 29 -49.78 8.61 80.00
CA SER A 29 -48.92 9.79 79.84
C SER A 29 -47.63 9.47 79.09
N SER A 30 -46.96 8.34 79.36
CA SER A 30 -45.74 7.95 78.67
C SER A 30 -46.02 7.54 77.22
N ALA A 31 -47.11 6.80 76.96
CA ALA A 31 -47.55 6.46 75.62
C ALA A 31 -47.93 7.70 74.79
N SER A 32 -48.59 8.69 75.42
CA SER A 32 -48.89 9.98 74.79
C SER A 32 -47.63 10.78 74.48
N ALA A 33 -46.64 10.77 75.38
CA ALA A 33 -45.35 11.44 75.17
C ALA A 33 -44.52 10.76 74.07
N ASP A 34 -44.50 9.43 74.02
CA ASP A 34 -43.84 8.67 72.95
C ASP A 34 -44.52 8.89 71.60
N LEU A 35 -45.85 9.01 71.56
CA LEU A 35 -46.61 9.34 70.36
C LEU A 35 -46.31 10.78 69.89
N GLN A 36 -46.22 11.74 70.82
CA GLN A 36 -45.76 13.10 70.50
C GLN A 36 -44.31 13.12 69.99
N LYS A 37 -43.43 12.34 70.60
CA LYS A 37 -42.03 12.23 70.16
C LYS A 37 -41.93 11.61 68.77
N ALA A 38 -42.62 10.51 68.52
CA ALA A 38 -42.65 9.85 67.21
C ALA A 38 -43.29 10.73 66.12
N THR A 39 -44.30 11.55 66.45
CA THR A 39 -44.87 12.50 65.49
C THR A 39 -43.91 13.64 65.17
N VAL A 40 -43.18 14.17 66.17
CA VAL A 40 -42.12 15.17 65.96
C VAL A 40 -40.99 14.60 65.12
N GLU A 41 -40.48 13.40 65.45
CA GLU A 41 -39.43 12.71 64.68
C GLU A 41 -39.88 12.42 63.23
N LEU A 42 -41.12 11.97 63.04
CA LEU A 42 -41.70 11.76 61.71
C LEU A 42 -41.80 13.07 60.91
N THR A 43 -42.19 14.18 61.56
CA THR A 43 -42.23 15.49 60.89
C THR A 43 -40.85 16.02 60.54
N ALA A 44 -39.85 15.83 61.40
CA ALA A 44 -38.47 16.20 61.15
C ALA A 44 -37.87 15.38 59.99
N ALA A 45 -38.05 14.06 59.99
CA ALA A 45 -37.61 13.18 58.92
C ALA A 45 -38.31 13.51 57.57
N ARG A 46 -39.60 13.84 57.60
CA ARG A 46 -40.33 14.32 56.40
C ARG A 46 -39.75 15.63 55.87
N ALA A 47 -39.43 16.58 56.74
CA ALA A 47 -38.82 17.85 56.35
C ALA A 47 -37.42 17.66 55.74
N GLU A 48 -36.62 16.75 56.29
CA GLU A 48 -35.29 16.41 55.76
C GLU A 48 -35.37 15.75 54.38
N VAL A 49 -36.32 14.81 54.20
CA VAL A 49 -36.57 14.16 52.90
C VAL A 49 -37.03 15.18 51.85
N GLU A 50 -37.94 16.08 52.19
CA GLU A 50 -38.40 17.11 51.24
C GLU A 50 -37.28 18.12 50.92
N ALA A 51 -36.45 18.48 51.89
CA ALA A 51 -35.28 19.33 51.66
C ALA A 51 -34.23 18.66 50.75
N ALA A 52 -34.08 17.34 50.81
CA ALA A 52 -33.14 16.57 49.97
C ALA A 52 -33.70 16.25 48.57
N ARG A 53 -35.02 16.17 48.39
CA ARG A 53 -35.64 15.82 47.10
C ARG A 53 -35.32 16.80 45.98
N LEU A 54 -35.47 18.09 46.24
CA LEU A 54 -35.25 19.13 45.25
C LEU A 54 -33.79 19.20 44.73
N PRO A 55 -32.75 19.18 45.60
CA PRO A 55 -31.36 19.14 45.14
C PRO A 55 -31.00 17.81 44.47
N LEU A 56 -31.56 16.68 44.89
CA LEU A 56 -31.35 15.40 44.20
C LEU A 56 -31.98 15.41 42.79
N ALA A 57 -33.19 15.93 42.64
CA ALA A 57 -33.84 16.06 41.34
C ALA A 57 -33.05 16.97 40.37
N ARG A 58 -32.46 18.06 40.88
CA ARG A 58 -31.56 18.92 40.11
C ARG A 58 -30.31 18.16 39.65
N LYS A 59 -29.64 17.45 40.56
CA LYS A 59 -28.47 16.62 40.21
C LYS A 59 -28.78 15.54 39.19
N VAL A 60 -29.94 14.88 39.32
CA VAL A 60 -30.41 13.90 38.33
C VAL A 60 -30.59 14.56 36.97
N SER A 61 -31.27 15.71 36.92
CA SER A 61 -31.48 16.45 35.66
C SER A 61 -30.17 16.91 35.02
N GLU A 62 -29.21 17.38 35.83
CA GLU A 62 -27.86 17.76 35.36
C GLU A 62 -27.09 16.57 34.80
N LEU A 63 -27.12 15.43 35.51
CA LEU A 63 -26.47 14.19 35.06
C LEU A 63 -27.12 13.66 33.79
N GLU A 64 -28.45 13.68 33.68
CA GLU A 64 -29.18 13.30 32.46
C GLU A 64 -28.80 14.20 31.28
N GLN A 65 -28.74 15.52 31.49
CA GLN A 65 -28.30 16.44 30.46
C GLN A 65 -26.84 16.18 30.03
N SER A 66 -25.96 15.90 31.00
CA SER A 66 -24.56 15.56 30.72
C SER A 66 -24.44 14.25 29.93
N LEU A 67 -25.25 13.24 30.26
CA LEU A 67 -25.30 11.96 29.56
C LEU A 67 -25.76 12.16 28.11
N LEU A 68 -26.80 12.97 27.90
CA LEU A 68 -27.29 13.30 26.55
C LEU A 68 -26.20 14.00 25.72
N ASN A 69 -25.51 15.00 26.30
CA ASN A 69 -24.43 15.71 25.63
C ASN A 69 -23.27 14.77 25.28
N ARG A 70 -22.84 13.91 26.21
CA ARG A 70 -21.75 12.93 25.98
C ARG A 70 -22.13 11.90 24.93
N ARG A 71 -23.38 11.44 24.90
CA ARG A 71 -23.88 10.54 23.85
C ARG A 71 -23.87 11.20 22.48
N ALA A 72 -24.26 12.47 22.39
CA ALA A 72 -24.20 13.23 21.13
C ALA A 72 -22.76 13.43 20.65
N GLU A 73 -21.83 13.75 21.56
CA GLU A 73 -20.41 13.89 21.26
C GLU A 73 -19.80 12.57 20.78
N LEU A 74 -20.09 11.46 21.46
CA LEU A 74 -19.65 10.12 21.06
C LEU A 74 -20.19 9.75 19.68
N ALA A 75 -21.47 10.00 19.40
CA ALA A 75 -22.06 9.73 18.10
C ALA A 75 -21.41 10.57 16.98
N LYS A 76 -21.03 11.82 17.26
CA LYS A 76 -20.30 12.67 16.31
C LYS A 76 -18.91 12.12 16.03
N LEU A 77 -18.17 11.72 17.07
CA LEU A 77 -16.82 11.15 16.94
C LEU A 77 -16.85 9.82 16.18
N GLN A 78 -17.84 8.96 16.45
CA GLN A 78 -18.02 7.70 15.72
C GLN A 78 -18.23 7.93 14.23
N ARG A 79 -19.14 8.83 13.84
CA ARG A 79 -19.36 9.18 12.41
C ARG A 79 -18.09 9.72 11.75
N PHE A 80 -17.33 10.55 12.47
CA PHE A 80 -16.06 11.07 11.97
C PHE A 80 -15.04 9.96 11.75
N GLN A 81 -14.92 9.01 12.68
CA GLN A 81 -14.05 7.84 12.55
C GLN A 81 -14.49 6.94 11.39
N GLU A 82 -15.79 6.67 11.25
CA GLU A 82 -16.34 5.88 10.14
C GLU A 82 -16.00 6.52 8.79
N ASN A 83 -16.17 7.84 8.66
CA ASN A 83 -15.80 8.57 7.43
C ASN A 83 -14.31 8.45 7.13
N GLN A 84 -13.44 8.63 8.13
CA GLN A 84 -11.99 8.45 7.95
C GLN A 84 -11.62 7.03 7.51
N LEU A 85 -12.28 6.00 8.06
CA LEU A 85 -12.04 4.63 7.66
C LEU A 85 -12.46 4.38 6.20
N VAL A 86 -13.58 4.97 5.76
CA VAL A 86 -14.01 4.90 4.36
C VAL A 86 -12.98 5.58 3.45
N GLU A 87 -12.55 6.80 3.77
CA GLU A 87 -11.54 7.54 3.00
C GLU A 87 -10.20 6.80 2.95
N LEU A 88 -9.74 6.25 4.08
CA LEU A 88 -8.52 5.47 4.15
C LEU A 88 -8.60 4.22 3.28
N ASN A 89 -9.72 3.51 3.29
CA ASN A 89 -9.92 2.33 2.44
C ASN A 89 -9.94 2.70 0.95
N ALA A 90 -10.55 3.83 0.59
CA ALA A 90 -10.52 4.36 -0.76
C ALA A 90 -9.08 4.69 -1.19
N LEU A 91 -8.33 5.41 -0.36
CA LEU A 91 -6.94 5.78 -0.65
C LEU A 91 -6.03 4.55 -0.75
N LYS A 92 -6.22 3.55 0.11
CA LYS A 92 -5.49 2.27 0.07
C LYS A 92 -5.78 1.51 -1.23
N THR A 93 -7.04 1.52 -1.67
CA THR A 93 -7.44 0.88 -2.93
C THR A 93 -6.78 1.57 -4.12
N GLU A 94 -6.77 2.91 -4.12
CA GLU A 94 -6.11 3.69 -5.16
C GLU A 94 -4.60 3.50 -5.18
N ALA A 95 -3.94 3.54 -4.02
CA ALA A 95 -2.51 3.27 -3.91
C ALA A 95 -2.15 1.86 -4.41
N LYS A 96 -2.99 0.85 -4.11
CA LYS A 96 -2.82 -0.50 -4.65
C LYS A 96 -2.96 -0.53 -6.17
N ARG A 97 -4.01 0.10 -6.72
CA ARG A 97 -4.23 0.19 -8.17
C ARG A 97 -3.04 0.83 -8.90
N LEU A 98 -2.52 1.94 -8.36
CA LEU A 98 -1.34 2.62 -8.90
C LEU A 98 -0.08 1.74 -8.79
N SER A 99 0.12 1.05 -7.66
CA SER A 99 1.24 0.11 -7.49
C SER A 99 1.18 -1.03 -8.51
N ASP A 100 0.00 -1.60 -8.75
CA ASP A 100 -0.19 -2.68 -9.72
C ASP A 100 0.04 -2.18 -11.17
N ALA A 101 -0.38 -0.95 -11.49
CA ALA A 101 -0.09 -0.33 -12.79
C ALA A 101 1.42 -0.10 -13.02
N VAL A 102 2.16 0.33 -11.99
CA VAL A 102 3.62 0.48 -12.05
C VAL A 102 4.28 -0.87 -12.31
N LYS A 103 3.90 -1.92 -11.57
CA LYS A 103 4.43 -3.28 -11.79
C LYS A 103 4.13 -3.81 -13.18
N TYR A 104 2.91 -3.56 -13.69
CA TYR A 104 2.53 -3.96 -15.03
C TYR A 104 3.38 -3.25 -16.09
N THR A 105 3.57 -1.94 -15.95
CA THR A 105 4.43 -1.16 -16.86
C THR A 105 5.89 -1.65 -16.81
N ASP A 106 6.38 -2.00 -15.63
CA ASP A 106 7.72 -2.56 -15.45
C ASP A 106 7.89 -3.90 -16.19
N SER A 107 6.86 -4.76 -16.14
CA SER A 107 6.84 -6.02 -16.87
C SER A 107 6.85 -5.79 -18.39
N LEU A 108 6.06 -4.83 -18.89
CA LEU A 108 6.03 -4.49 -20.31
C LEU A 108 7.38 -3.99 -20.81
N ILE A 109 8.07 -3.13 -20.05
CA ILE A 109 9.40 -2.65 -20.43
C ILE A 109 10.41 -3.81 -20.45
N THR A 110 10.31 -4.74 -19.50
CA THR A 110 11.18 -5.94 -19.46
C THR A 110 10.97 -6.82 -20.68
N GLU A 111 9.72 -7.11 -21.03
CA GLU A 111 9.38 -7.91 -22.21
C GLU A 111 9.80 -7.20 -23.49
N TYR A 112 9.58 -5.89 -23.57
CA TYR A 112 10.00 -5.09 -24.70
C TYR A 112 11.53 -5.07 -24.86
N ALA A 113 12.30 -4.96 -23.77
CA ALA A 113 13.77 -5.02 -23.81
C ALA A 113 14.25 -6.36 -24.39
N ARG A 114 13.64 -7.47 -23.98
CA ARG A 114 13.94 -8.81 -24.51
C ARG A 114 13.60 -8.90 -26.00
N ALA A 115 12.42 -8.41 -26.38
CA ALA A 115 11.97 -8.41 -27.78
C ALA A 115 12.76 -7.45 -28.68
N PHE A 116 13.28 -6.36 -28.12
CA PHE A 116 14.17 -5.44 -28.81
C PHE A 116 15.51 -6.12 -29.08
N ARG A 117 16.13 -6.69 -28.03
CA ARG A 117 17.41 -7.41 -28.13
C ARG A 117 17.33 -8.57 -29.13
N SER A 118 16.24 -9.34 -29.16
CA SER A 118 16.08 -10.48 -30.09
C SER A 118 15.84 -10.09 -31.55
N ARG A 119 15.51 -8.82 -31.83
CA ARG A 119 15.26 -8.28 -33.18
C ARG A 119 16.40 -7.40 -33.69
N LEU A 120 17.47 -7.23 -32.92
CA LEU A 120 18.67 -6.57 -33.40
C LEU A 120 19.34 -7.45 -34.46
N ASN A 121 19.86 -6.82 -35.51
CA ASN A 121 20.81 -7.48 -36.37
C ASN A 121 22.14 -7.63 -35.59
N PHE A 122 22.90 -8.70 -35.83
CA PHE A 122 24.18 -8.95 -35.17
C PHE A 122 25.19 -7.79 -35.33
N VAL A 123 25.08 -7.00 -36.42
CA VAL A 123 25.90 -5.80 -36.63
C VAL A 123 25.51 -4.64 -35.70
N GLU A 124 24.25 -4.59 -35.27
CA GLU A 124 23.74 -3.53 -34.39
C GLU A 124 23.98 -3.84 -32.90
N GLU A 125 24.15 -5.12 -32.54
CA GLU A 125 24.25 -5.56 -31.14
C GLU A 125 25.29 -4.77 -30.31
N PRO A 126 26.53 -4.55 -30.79
CA PRO A 126 27.55 -3.84 -30.00
C PRO A 126 27.15 -2.40 -29.66
N ARG A 127 26.38 -1.74 -30.54
CA ARG A 127 25.94 -0.35 -30.35
C ARG A 127 24.93 -0.23 -29.21
N TYR A 128 24.07 -1.22 -29.03
CA TYR A 128 22.99 -1.19 -28.04
C TYR A 128 23.32 -1.95 -26.75
N ALA A 129 24.36 -2.78 -26.73
CA ALA A 129 24.73 -3.61 -25.59
C ALA A 129 24.83 -2.85 -24.26
N ALA A 130 25.60 -1.75 -24.23
CA ALA A 130 25.79 -0.96 -23.01
C ALA A 130 24.48 -0.34 -22.48
N MET A 131 23.61 0.12 -23.38
CA MET A 131 22.30 0.67 -23.01
C MET A 131 21.38 -0.43 -22.46
N LEU A 132 21.32 -1.58 -23.13
CA LEU A 132 20.48 -2.70 -22.69
C LEU A 132 20.93 -3.25 -21.33
N ASP A 133 22.24 -3.34 -21.10
CA ASP A 133 22.78 -3.75 -19.81
C ASP A 133 22.46 -2.74 -18.70
N ALA A 134 22.46 -1.44 -19.00
CA ALA A 134 22.04 -0.41 -18.05
C ALA A 134 20.54 -0.52 -17.73
N VAL A 135 19.69 -0.79 -18.72
CA VAL A 135 18.24 -1.03 -18.53
C VAL A 135 18.00 -2.26 -17.65
N ASP A 136 18.71 -3.36 -17.90
CA ASP A 136 18.61 -4.59 -17.11
C ASP A 136 19.05 -4.36 -15.65
N LYS A 137 20.17 -3.65 -15.44
CA LYS A 137 20.67 -3.29 -14.11
C LYS A 137 19.70 -2.38 -13.35
N ALA A 138 19.12 -1.39 -14.02
CA ALA A 138 18.15 -0.48 -13.41
C ALA A 138 16.91 -1.21 -12.90
N GLY A 139 16.44 -2.24 -13.62
CA GLY A 139 15.32 -3.08 -13.18
C GLY A 139 15.58 -3.83 -11.88
N GLY A 140 16.82 -4.30 -11.68
CA GLY A 140 17.22 -5.07 -10.49
C GLY A 140 17.79 -4.27 -9.33
N SER A 141 18.07 -2.97 -9.49
CA SER A 141 18.74 -2.17 -8.47
C SER A 141 17.86 -1.96 -7.23
N ALA A 142 18.39 -2.20 -6.02
CA ALA A 142 17.70 -1.87 -4.77
C ALA A 142 17.87 -0.39 -4.36
N ASP A 143 18.88 0.28 -4.90
CA ASP A 143 19.29 1.62 -4.49
C ASP A 143 18.48 2.74 -5.17
N LEU A 144 17.81 2.42 -6.29
CA LEU A 144 17.03 3.37 -7.07
C LEU A 144 15.58 3.47 -6.60
N SER A 145 15.05 4.70 -6.57
CA SER A 145 13.61 4.92 -6.39
C SER A 145 12.82 4.37 -7.59
N ALA A 146 11.53 4.11 -7.42
CA ALA A 146 10.68 3.64 -8.53
C ALA A 146 10.67 4.62 -9.72
N ALA A 147 10.73 5.92 -9.45
CA ALA A 147 10.79 6.96 -10.48
C ALA A 147 12.13 6.92 -11.24
N ASP A 148 13.24 6.78 -10.53
CA ASP A 148 14.58 6.72 -11.14
C ASP A 148 14.75 5.45 -11.99
N LYS A 149 14.24 4.32 -11.50
CA LYS A 149 14.19 3.06 -12.27
C LYS A 149 13.45 3.26 -13.58
N PHE A 150 12.25 3.83 -13.51
CA PHE A 150 11.46 4.08 -14.71
C PHE A 150 12.19 5.02 -15.68
N ALA A 151 12.76 6.12 -15.19
CA ALA A 151 13.48 7.09 -16.02
C ALA A 151 14.69 6.46 -16.74
N GLN A 152 15.51 5.67 -16.04
CA GLN A 152 16.65 4.99 -16.64
C GLN A 152 16.22 3.94 -17.68
N ARG A 153 15.13 3.23 -17.42
CA ARG A 153 14.63 2.18 -18.32
C ARG A 153 13.88 2.75 -19.52
N ALA A 154 13.24 3.92 -19.39
CA ALA A 154 12.52 4.60 -20.47
C ALA A 154 13.42 5.02 -21.63
N VAL A 155 14.74 5.16 -21.41
CA VAL A 155 15.74 5.41 -22.46
C VAL A 155 15.64 4.38 -23.59
N LEU A 156 15.30 3.12 -23.26
CA LEU A 156 15.07 2.07 -24.25
C LEU A 156 14.02 2.46 -25.29
N LEU A 157 12.92 3.08 -24.85
CA LEU A 157 11.81 3.45 -25.74
C LEU A 157 12.26 4.53 -26.73
N THR A 158 12.99 5.54 -26.25
CA THR A 158 13.58 6.58 -27.10
C THR A 158 14.56 5.97 -28.11
N LYS A 159 15.46 5.08 -27.67
CA LYS A 159 16.41 4.41 -28.56
C LYS A 159 15.74 3.50 -29.58
N ALA A 160 14.63 2.89 -29.21
CA ALA A 160 13.88 2.05 -30.14
C ALA A 160 13.15 2.87 -31.21
N LEU A 161 12.65 4.06 -30.87
CA LEU A 161 12.10 5.01 -31.84
C LEU A 161 13.18 5.50 -32.81
N GLU A 162 14.34 5.95 -32.29
CA GLU A 162 15.49 6.34 -33.11
C GLU A 162 15.89 5.22 -34.09
N ARG A 163 15.94 3.97 -33.61
CA ARG A 163 16.24 2.81 -34.47
C ARG A 163 15.17 2.62 -35.56
N ALA A 164 13.89 2.73 -35.22
CA ALA A 164 12.81 2.55 -36.16
C ALA A 164 12.83 3.61 -37.27
N GLU A 165 13.21 4.85 -36.94
CA GLU A 165 13.40 5.93 -37.90
C GLU A 165 14.60 5.67 -38.82
N SER A 166 15.76 5.34 -38.26
CA SER A 166 16.97 5.02 -39.05
C SER A 166 16.78 3.80 -39.96
N ALA A 167 15.96 2.84 -39.55
CA ALA A 167 15.72 1.63 -40.33
C ALA A 167 14.98 1.87 -41.66
N GLN A 168 14.22 2.98 -41.81
CA GLN A 168 13.42 3.24 -43.02
C GLN A 168 14.26 3.51 -44.29
N GLY A 169 15.52 3.93 -44.14
CA GLY A 169 16.43 4.21 -45.27
C GLY A 169 17.58 3.22 -45.42
N GLY A 170 17.70 2.27 -44.48
CA GLY A 170 18.96 1.58 -44.23
C GLY A 170 19.99 2.49 -43.54
N GLU A 171 21.00 1.88 -42.95
CA GLU A 171 21.98 2.59 -42.13
C GLU A 171 23.40 2.16 -42.47
N ILE A 172 24.35 3.11 -42.45
CA ILE A 172 25.79 2.80 -42.55
C ILE A 172 26.40 2.85 -41.15
N ILE A 173 27.01 1.74 -40.73
CA ILE A 173 27.58 1.54 -39.40
C ILE A 173 29.06 1.20 -39.53
N GLU A 174 29.92 1.82 -38.72
CA GLU A 174 31.32 1.42 -38.60
C GLU A 174 31.40 0.07 -37.85
N ALA A 175 32.03 -0.92 -38.48
CA ALA A 175 32.11 -2.27 -37.90
C ALA A 175 33.41 -2.99 -38.27
N LYS A 176 33.60 -4.14 -37.65
CA LYS A 176 34.70 -5.06 -37.92
C LYS A 176 34.14 -6.36 -38.48
N ALA A 177 34.87 -6.95 -39.42
CA ALA A 177 34.50 -8.22 -40.01
C ALA A 177 35.73 -9.06 -40.32
N LEU A 178 35.60 -10.38 -40.27
CA LEU A 178 36.65 -11.34 -40.61
C LEU A 178 36.68 -11.58 -42.12
N ASP A 179 37.86 -11.47 -42.72
CA ASP A 179 38.08 -11.82 -44.12
C ASP A 179 38.14 -13.35 -44.34
N LYS A 180 38.31 -13.76 -45.61
CA LYS A 180 38.43 -15.17 -46.03
C LYS A 180 39.61 -15.91 -45.36
N LYS A 181 40.58 -15.18 -44.79
CA LYS A 181 41.76 -15.71 -44.08
C LYS A 181 41.59 -15.65 -42.56
N GLY A 182 40.45 -15.20 -42.05
CA GLY A 182 40.19 -15.03 -40.62
C GLY A 182 40.85 -13.79 -40.02
N LEU A 183 41.27 -12.82 -40.85
CA LEU A 183 41.85 -11.57 -40.37
C LEU A 183 40.76 -10.53 -40.16
N VAL A 184 40.80 -9.82 -39.03
CA VAL A 184 39.88 -8.73 -38.72
C VAL A 184 40.16 -7.54 -39.64
N GLN A 185 39.15 -7.13 -40.40
CA GLN A 185 39.15 -5.95 -41.24
C GLN A 185 38.23 -4.90 -40.60
N SER A 186 38.70 -3.66 -40.53
CA SER A 186 37.88 -2.52 -40.13
C SER A 186 37.27 -1.86 -41.37
N GLY A 187 36.01 -1.48 -41.30
CA GLY A 187 35.31 -0.91 -42.42
C GLY A 187 33.90 -0.48 -42.06
N LYS A 188 33.08 -0.31 -43.08
CA LYS A 188 31.71 0.13 -42.95
C LYS A 188 30.75 -0.99 -43.34
N VAL A 189 29.57 -0.98 -42.75
CA VAL A 189 28.48 -1.88 -43.06
C VAL A 189 27.25 -1.09 -43.46
N ALA A 190 26.71 -1.34 -44.65
CA ALA A 190 25.36 -0.93 -45.00
C ALA A 190 24.38 -2.00 -44.54
N LEU A 191 23.52 -1.66 -43.59
CA LEU A 191 22.40 -2.47 -43.12
C LEU A 191 21.13 -2.03 -43.82
N ILE A 192 20.57 -2.89 -44.67
CA ILE A 192 19.34 -2.63 -45.42
C ILE A 192 18.37 -3.78 -45.14
N GLY A 193 17.36 -3.50 -44.30
CA GLY A 193 16.45 -4.54 -43.82
C GLY A 193 17.22 -5.65 -43.08
N PRO A 194 17.05 -6.93 -43.45
CA PRO A 194 17.77 -8.04 -42.81
C PRO A 194 19.20 -8.23 -43.35
N VAL A 195 19.60 -7.49 -44.39
CA VAL A 195 20.85 -7.73 -45.12
C VAL A 195 21.92 -6.73 -44.68
N ALA A 196 23.08 -7.25 -44.27
CA ALA A 196 24.26 -6.45 -43.93
C ALA A 196 25.38 -6.67 -44.96
N MET A 197 25.82 -5.59 -45.61
CA MET A 197 26.92 -5.58 -46.59
C MET A 197 28.11 -4.82 -46.02
N PHE A 198 29.29 -5.43 -46.05
CA PHE A 198 30.53 -4.84 -45.55
C PHE A 198 31.45 -4.42 -46.69
N ALA A 199 32.14 -3.30 -46.50
CA ALA A 199 33.29 -2.90 -47.29
C ALA A 199 34.44 -2.47 -46.37
N SER A 200 35.61 -3.08 -46.56
CA SER A 200 36.82 -2.74 -45.83
C SER A 200 37.34 -1.36 -46.23
N ALA A 201 37.78 -0.58 -45.25
CA ALA A 201 38.42 0.71 -45.48
C ALA A 201 39.73 0.60 -46.29
N SER A 202 40.39 -0.56 -46.26
CA SER A 202 41.63 -0.83 -47.01
C SER A 202 41.38 -1.32 -48.45
N GLY A 203 40.11 -1.46 -48.87
CA GLY A 203 39.74 -1.84 -50.24
C GLY A 203 39.97 -3.32 -50.61
N GLY A 204 40.46 -4.14 -49.69
CA GLY A 204 40.82 -5.54 -49.93
C GLY A 204 39.66 -6.54 -49.82
N ALA A 205 38.65 -6.27 -49.00
CA ALA A 205 37.57 -7.21 -48.71
C ALA A 205 36.21 -6.50 -48.68
N ALA A 206 35.22 -7.06 -49.39
CA ALA A 206 33.84 -6.59 -49.38
C ALA A 206 32.89 -7.76 -49.67
N GLY A 207 31.68 -7.71 -49.14
CA GLY A 207 30.67 -8.77 -49.34
C GLY A 207 29.58 -8.74 -48.26
N LEU A 208 28.69 -9.73 -48.29
CA LEU A 208 27.66 -9.89 -47.27
C LEU A 208 28.29 -10.35 -45.95
N LEU A 209 27.75 -9.88 -44.84
CA LEU A 209 28.11 -10.36 -43.52
C LEU A 209 27.27 -11.55 -43.12
N GLN A 210 27.92 -12.53 -42.50
CA GLN A 210 27.29 -13.67 -41.88
C GLN A 210 27.82 -13.83 -40.45
N GLN A 211 26.89 -13.98 -39.51
CA GLN A 211 27.25 -14.38 -38.15
C GLN A 211 27.52 -15.88 -38.13
N GLU A 212 28.74 -16.26 -37.77
CA GLU A 212 29.10 -17.66 -37.54
C GLU A 212 29.12 -17.95 -36.04
N LEU A 213 28.73 -19.17 -35.66
CA LEU A 213 28.74 -19.59 -34.28
C LEU A 213 30.19 -19.68 -33.78
N ASN A 214 30.45 -19.20 -32.56
CA ASN A 214 31.75 -19.18 -31.90
C ASN A 214 32.80 -18.22 -32.51
N LYS A 215 32.41 -17.31 -33.41
CA LYS A 215 33.28 -16.21 -33.84
C LYS A 215 32.85 -14.89 -33.18
N PRO A 216 33.79 -14.11 -32.63
CA PRO A 216 33.47 -12.85 -31.95
C PRO A 216 33.05 -11.74 -32.93
N ASP A 217 33.57 -11.77 -34.16
CA ASP A 217 33.27 -10.81 -35.22
C ASP A 217 32.56 -11.53 -36.40
N PRO A 218 31.67 -10.84 -37.13
CA PRO A 218 31.00 -11.41 -38.29
C PRO A 218 31.98 -11.71 -39.42
N THR A 219 31.71 -12.74 -40.22
CA THR A 219 32.58 -13.15 -41.35
C THR A 219 32.02 -12.64 -42.67
N ILE A 220 32.89 -12.22 -43.58
CA ILE A 220 32.53 -11.82 -44.95
C ILE A 220 32.28 -13.09 -45.75
N ALA A 221 31.03 -13.29 -46.18
CA ALA A 221 30.63 -14.41 -47.02
C ALA A 221 31.31 -14.33 -48.39
N VAL A 222 31.72 -15.49 -48.91
CA VAL A 222 32.28 -15.59 -50.26
C VAL A 222 31.14 -15.47 -51.27
N LEU A 223 31.18 -14.45 -52.12
CA LEU A 223 30.16 -14.19 -53.13
C LEU A 223 30.78 -13.99 -54.52
N ASP A 224 29.92 -14.04 -55.53
CA ASP A 224 30.29 -13.72 -56.91
C ASP A 224 30.82 -12.28 -57.01
N LYS A 225 31.75 -12.05 -57.95
CA LYS A 225 32.42 -10.74 -58.13
C LYS A 225 31.46 -9.56 -58.29
N SER A 226 30.30 -9.79 -58.91
CA SER A 226 29.26 -8.76 -59.10
C SER A 226 28.69 -8.24 -57.77
N LEU A 227 28.55 -9.10 -56.77
CA LEU A 227 28.05 -8.76 -55.44
C LEU A 227 29.13 -8.12 -54.57
N GLU A 228 30.39 -8.53 -54.72
CA GLU A 228 31.53 -7.85 -54.08
C GLU A 228 31.65 -6.40 -54.58
N GLU A 229 31.48 -6.16 -55.89
CA GLU A 229 31.46 -4.81 -56.48
C GLU A 229 30.25 -3.99 -56.06
N ALA A 230 29.05 -4.59 -55.97
CA ALA A 230 27.85 -3.93 -55.49
C ALA A 230 28.00 -3.48 -54.03
N SER A 231 28.59 -4.33 -53.18
CA SER A 231 28.86 -4.03 -51.77
C SER A 231 29.77 -2.81 -51.61
N ARG A 232 30.80 -2.68 -52.46
CA ARG A 232 31.70 -1.51 -52.48
C ARG A 232 31.06 -0.22 -52.98
N LYS A 233 29.99 -0.30 -53.77
CA LYS A 233 29.28 0.88 -54.31
C LYS A 233 28.21 1.41 -53.35
N LEU A 234 27.67 0.53 -52.50
CA LEU A 234 26.61 0.83 -51.54
C LEU A 234 27.13 1.38 -50.21
N VAL A 235 28.38 1.08 -49.87
CA VAL A 235 29.06 1.42 -48.61
C VAL A 235 30.15 2.44 -48.87
#